data_AF-A0ABD1GWA1-F1
#
_entry.id   AF-A0ABD1GWA1-F1
#
_cell.length_a   1.000
_cell.length_b   1.000
_cell.length_c   1.000
_cell.angle_alpha   90.00
_cell.angle_beta   90.00
_cell.angle_gamma   90.00
#
_symmetry.space_group_name_H-M   'P 1'
#
loop_
_entity.id
_entity.type
_entity.pdbx_description
1 polymer ?
#
loop_
_entity_poly.entity_id
_entity_poly.type
_entity_poly.pdbx_seq_one_letter_code
_entity_poly.pdbx_strand_id
1 'polypeptide(L)'
;MSASNNNNTFDTSKPVFSISMAESSSSTSEQERLLPIANVGRIMKQILPPNAKISKEAKETMQECVSEFIGFVTGEASEKCQKERRKTVNGDDVCWAMSALGFDDYAPPLKRYLERYREIEVDRANQNRAVNTGDMDDENLLFHTKSKQQRDSG
;
A
#
# COMPACT_ATOMS: atom_id res chain seq x y z
N MET A 1 28.61 -1.17 26.18
CA MET A 1 27.24 -1.73 26.26
C MET A 1 26.30 -0.68 25.68
N SER A 2 25.79 -0.96 24.48
CA SER A 2 24.91 -0.09 23.71
C SER A 2 23.47 -0.18 24.20
N ALA A 3 22.74 0.94 24.15
CA ALA A 3 21.32 0.98 23.82
C ALA A 3 20.95 2.42 23.42
N SER A 4 21.20 2.77 22.15
CA SER A 4 20.56 3.93 21.52
C SER A 4 19.12 3.56 21.19
N ASN A 5 18.19 4.24 21.84
CA ASN A 5 16.76 4.06 21.65
C ASN A 5 16.28 5.02 20.54
N ASN A 6 16.05 4.51 19.32
CA ASN A 6 15.52 5.28 18.20
C ASN A 6 13.99 5.25 18.22
N ASN A 7 13.37 6.27 18.83
CA ASN A 7 11.95 6.55 18.60
C ASN A 7 11.80 7.31 17.28
N ASN A 8 11.37 6.59 16.25
CA ASN A 8 11.01 7.16 14.95
C ASN A 8 9.62 7.79 15.05
N THR A 9 9.54 9.00 15.61
CA THR A 9 8.30 9.77 15.70
C THR A 9 7.94 10.27 14.31
N PHE A 10 6.94 9.65 13.66
CA PHE A 10 6.42 10.08 12.38
C PHE A 10 5.63 11.39 12.57
N ASP A 11 6.23 12.51 12.17
CA ASP A 11 5.63 13.84 12.25
C ASP A 11 4.48 13.99 11.23
N THR A 12 3.26 13.72 11.70
CA THR A 12 2.00 13.89 10.95
C THR A 12 1.64 15.34 10.57
N SER A 13 2.49 16.31 10.91
CA SER A 13 2.32 17.72 10.54
C SER A 13 2.73 18.00 9.09
N LYS A 14 3.49 17.09 8.47
CA LYS A 14 3.96 17.23 7.09
C LYS A 14 3.05 16.44 6.15
N PRO A 15 2.56 17.03 5.04
CA PRO A 15 1.84 16.26 4.03
C PRO A 15 2.71 15.09 3.57
N VAL A 16 2.14 13.89 3.57
CA VAL A 16 2.80 12.63 3.17
C VAL A 16 3.34 12.70 1.72
N PHE A 17 2.87 13.66 0.93
CA PHE A 17 3.56 14.15 -0.26
C PHE A 17 3.20 15.62 -0.45
N SER A 18 4.14 16.51 -0.18
CA SER A 18 4.02 17.91 -0.60
C SER A 18 4.54 17.97 -2.03
N ILE A 19 3.69 17.71 -3.03
CA ILE A 19 3.96 18.27 -4.36
C ILE A 19 3.74 19.77 -4.20
N SER A 20 4.80 20.47 -3.77
CA SER A 20 4.98 21.85 -4.18
C SER A 20 5.19 21.78 -5.68
N MET A 21 4.24 22.32 -6.44
CA MET A 21 4.38 22.65 -7.86
C MET A 21 5.42 23.77 -7.99
N ALA A 22 6.63 23.52 -7.52
CA ALA A 22 7.77 24.41 -7.58
C ALA A 22 8.53 24.04 -8.85
N GLU A 23 8.41 24.88 -9.86
CA GLU A 23 9.41 24.98 -10.93
C GLU A 23 10.78 25.22 -10.27
N SER A 24 11.55 24.16 -10.09
CA SER A 24 12.88 24.19 -9.51
C SER A 24 13.75 23.22 -10.27
N SER A 25 14.49 23.77 -11.21
CA SER A 25 15.47 23.11 -12.08
C SER A 25 16.49 22.29 -11.28
N SER A 26 16.33 20.97 -11.30
CA SER A 26 17.35 20.01 -10.86
C SER A 26 17.06 18.67 -11.55
N SER A 27 17.82 18.37 -12.60
CA SER A 27 17.68 17.14 -13.41
C SER A 27 17.81 15.85 -12.59
N THR A 28 18.46 15.90 -11.42
CA THR A 28 18.57 14.75 -10.52
C THR A 28 17.28 14.44 -9.77
N SER A 29 16.43 15.45 -9.51
CA SER A 29 15.15 15.27 -8.81
C SER A 29 14.05 14.72 -9.71
N GLU A 30 14.14 14.95 -11.03
CA GLU A 30 13.15 14.45 -11.98
C GLU A 30 13.27 12.96 -12.18
N GLN A 31 14.51 12.44 -12.30
CA GLN A 31 14.76 11.01 -12.41
C GLN A 31 14.23 10.21 -11.21
N GLU A 32 14.23 10.80 -10.01
CA GLU A 32 13.75 10.16 -8.78
C GLU A 32 12.23 9.93 -8.79
N ARG A 33 11.48 10.73 -9.56
CA ARG A 33 10.02 10.60 -9.69
C ARG A 33 9.59 9.58 -10.74
N LEU A 34 10.50 9.19 -11.64
CA LEU A 34 10.19 8.30 -12.75
C LEU A 34 10.22 6.83 -12.31
N LEU A 35 9.25 6.04 -12.78
CA LEU A 35 9.28 4.59 -12.63
C LEU A 35 10.41 3.97 -13.45
N PRO A 36 11.01 2.84 -13.03
CA PRO A 36 12.05 2.19 -13.83
C PRO A 36 11.61 1.90 -15.27
N ILE A 37 12.37 2.40 -16.25
CA ILE A 37 12.03 2.31 -17.69
C ILE A 37 11.79 0.87 -18.16
N ALA A 38 12.49 -0.10 -17.55
CA ALA A 38 12.33 -1.52 -17.84
C ALA A 38 10.94 -2.04 -17.46
N ASN A 39 10.38 -1.58 -16.34
CA ASN A 39 9.05 -1.97 -15.88
C ASN A 39 7.97 -1.37 -16.79
N VAL A 40 8.11 -0.08 -17.16
CA VAL A 40 7.23 0.58 -18.14
C VAL A 40 7.23 -0.18 -19.46
N GLY A 41 8.43 -0.45 -20.02
CA GLY A 41 8.57 -1.18 -21.28
C GLY A 41 7.98 -2.60 -21.22
N ARG A 42 8.09 -3.30 -20.09
CA ARG A 42 7.49 -4.63 -19.90
C ARG A 42 5.96 -4.58 -19.95
N ILE A 43 5.34 -3.61 -19.28
CA ILE A 43 3.88 -3.46 -19.26
C ILE A 43 3.35 -3.04 -20.63
N MET A 44 3.98 -2.04 -21.27
CA MET A 44 3.61 -1.63 -22.63
C MET A 44 3.64 -2.81 -23.62
N LYS A 45 4.56 -3.76 -23.43
CA LYS A 45 4.71 -4.93 -24.30
C LYS A 45 3.61 -5.98 -24.11
N GLN A 46 2.93 -6.04 -22.97
CA GLN A 46 1.90 -7.04 -22.67
C GLN A 46 0.67 -6.92 -23.56
N ILE A 47 0.36 -5.72 -24.04
CA ILE A 47 -0.79 -5.44 -24.90
C ILE A 47 -0.44 -5.44 -26.40
N LEU A 48 0.81 -5.76 -26.74
CA LEU A 48 1.32 -5.78 -28.11
C LEU A 48 1.62 -7.21 -28.59
N PRO A 49 1.63 -7.45 -29.91
CA PRO A 49 2.09 -8.72 -30.47
C PRO A 49 3.51 -9.11 -30.02
N PRO A 50 3.83 -10.42 -29.95
CA PRO A 50 5.12 -10.91 -29.42
C PRO A 50 6.35 -10.29 -30.11
N ASN A 51 6.28 -10.07 -31.42
CA ASN A 51 7.35 -9.54 -32.26
C ASN A 51 7.38 -8.00 -32.39
N ALA A 52 6.40 -7.28 -31.81
CA ALA A 52 6.37 -5.81 -31.88
C ALA A 52 7.62 -5.18 -31.23
N LYS A 53 8.11 -4.06 -31.75
CA LYS A 53 9.19 -3.30 -31.13
C LYS A 53 8.62 -2.00 -30.57
N ILE A 54 9.13 -1.58 -29.42
CA ILE A 54 8.81 -0.28 -28.81
C ILE A 54 10.10 0.54 -28.86
N SER A 55 10.04 1.72 -29.46
CA SER A 55 11.19 2.62 -29.53
C SER A 55 11.61 3.09 -28.14
N LYS A 56 12.80 3.69 -28.04
CA LYS A 56 13.30 4.24 -26.78
C LYS A 56 12.41 5.43 -26.36
N GLU A 57 12.13 6.31 -27.31
CA GLU A 57 11.37 7.54 -27.13
C GLU A 57 9.95 7.24 -26.65
N ALA A 58 9.30 6.22 -27.21
CA ALA A 58 7.96 5.82 -26.76
C ALA A 58 7.94 5.34 -25.31
N LYS A 59 9.01 4.68 -24.83
CA LYS A 59 9.11 4.25 -23.43
C LYS A 59 9.33 5.45 -22.52
N GLU A 60 10.17 6.40 -22.93
CA GLU A 60 10.45 7.64 -22.17
C GLU A 60 9.18 8.50 -22.06
N THR A 61 8.45 8.70 -23.17
CA THR A 61 7.16 9.41 -23.14
C THR A 61 6.16 8.72 -22.20
N MET A 62 6.02 7.40 -22.28
CA MET A 62 5.10 6.68 -21.38
C MET A 62 5.56 6.72 -19.92
N GLN A 63 6.87 6.78 -19.66
CA GLN A 63 7.44 6.92 -18.32
C GLN A 63 7.11 8.29 -17.70
N GLU A 64 7.16 9.35 -18.50
CA GLU A 64 6.72 10.69 -18.10
C GLU A 64 5.21 10.71 -17.86
N CYS A 65 4.42 10.22 -18.82
CA CYS A 65 2.96 10.20 -18.72
C CYS A 65 2.45 9.41 -17.50
N VAL A 66 3.04 8.25 -17.18
CA VAL A 66 2.60 7.47 -16.01
C VAL A 66 2.97 8.16 -14.69
N SER A 67 4.09 8.89 -14.67
CA SER A 67 4.51 9.64 -13.48
C SER A 67 3.58 10.83 -13.26
N GLU A 68 3.20 11.54 -14.33
CA GLU A 68 2.19 12.59 -14.29
C GLU A 68 0.81 12.04 -13.92
N PHE A 69 0.41 10.89 -14.46
CA PHE A 69 -0.86 10.23 -14.11
C PHE A 69 -0.96 9.93 -12.61
N ILE A 70 0.13 9.45 -11.99
CA ILE A 70 0.19 9.25 -10.53
C ILE A 70 -0.04 10.59 -9.82
N GLY A 71 0.66 11.65 -10.24
CA GLY A 71 0.49 12.99 -9.68
C GLY A 71 -0.94 13.53 -9.84
N PHE A 72 -1.54 13.32 -11.00
CA PHE A 72 -2.89 13.79 -11.33
C PHE A 72 -3.96 13.10 -10.47
N VAL A 73 -3.97 11.77 -10.43
CA VAL A 73 -4.94 11.00 -9.63
C VAL A 73 -4.76 11.25 -8.14
N THR A 74 -3.51 11.29 -7.66
CA THR A 74 -3.24 11.54 -6.23
C THR A 74 -3.56 12.97 -5.83
N GLY A 75 -3.40 13.95 -6.74
CA GLY A 75 -3.82 15.33 -6.54
C GLY A 75 -5.33 15.44 -6.32
N GLU A 76 -6.13 14.84 -7.21
CA GLU A 76 -7.59 14.83 -7.12
C GLU A 76 -8.09 14.13 -5.84
N ALA A 77 -7.50 12.97 -5.52
CA ALA A 77 -7.80 12.25 -4.28
C ALA A 77 -7.45 13.07 -3.02
N SER A 78 -6.32 13.76 -3.05
CA SER A 78 -5.88 14.65 -1.98
C SER A 78 -6.84 15.83 -1.79
N GLU A 79 -7.30 16.45 -2.88
CA GLU A 79 -8.26 17.54 -2.81
C GLU A 79 -9.57 17.10 -2.15
N LYS A 80 -10.11 15.94 -2.53
CA LYS A 80 -11.28 15.36 -1.85
C LYS A 80 -11.04 15.11 -0.36
N CYS A 81 -9.92 14.46 -0.02
CA CYS A 81 -9.55 14.18 1.36
C CYS A 81 -9.53 15.47 2.20
N GLN A 82 -8.94 16.53 1.66
CA GLN A 82 -8.85 17.84 2.32
C GLN A 82 -10.22 18.52 2.44
N LYS A 83 -11.08 18.45 1.41
CA LYS A 83 -12.47 18.95 1.47
C LYS A 83 -13.26 18.28 2.58
N GLU A 84 -13.00 17.01 2.85
CA GLU A 84 -13.60 16.24 3.95
C GLU A 84 -12.88 16.43 5.31
N ARG A 85 -11.96 17.40 5.41
CA ARG A 85 -11.18 17.72 6.63
C ARG A 85 -10.33 16.56 7.15
N ARG A 86 -9.94 15.63 6.28
CA ARG A 86 -9.00 14.55 6.60
C ARG A 86 -7.59 14.93 6.16
N LYS A 87 -6.59 14.47 6.94
CA LYS A 87 -5.16 14.67 6.64
C LYS A 87 -4.51 13.49 5.90
N THR A 88 -5.19 12.35 5.86
CA THR A 88 -4.67 11.10 5.31
C THR A 88 -5.58 10.64 4.19
N VAL A 89 -5.01 10.60 2.98
CA VAL A 89 -5.65 10.01 1.81
C VAL A 89 -5.76 8.51 2.02
N ASN A 90 -6.93 7.93 1.73
CA ASN A 90 -7.17 6.50 1.83
C ASN A 90 -7.55 5.88 0.46
N GLY A 91 -7.80 4.57 0.44
CA GLY A 91 -8.15 3.88 -0.80
C GLY A 91 -9.50 4.31 -1.41
N ASP A 92 -10.45 4.78 -0.60
CA ASP A 92 -11.76 5.24 -1.09
C ASP A 92 -11.63 6.58 -1.83
N ASP A 93 -10.70 7.44 -1.41
CA ASP A 93 -10.38 8.70 -2.11
C ASP A 93 -9.86 8.43 -3.52
N VAL A 94 -8.96 7.46 -3.65
CA VAL A 94 -8.40 7.06 -4.95
C VAL A 94 -9.50 6.47 -5.84
N CYS A 95 -10.35 5.60 -5.30
CA CYS A 95 -11.46 5.02 -6.05
C CYS A 95 -12.45 6.09 -6.53
N TRP A 96 -12.68 7.13 -5.73
CA TRP A 96 -13.51 8.27 -6.13
C TRP A 96 -12.83 9.12 -7.20
N ALA A 97 -11.54 9.45 -7.04
CA ALA A 97 -10.78 10.26 -7.99
C ALA A 97 -10.78 9.62 -9.38
N MET A 98 -10.63 8.30 -9.46
CA MET A 98 -10.71 7.58 -10.73
C MET A 98 -12.04 7.84 -11.47
N SER A 99 -13.18 7.77 -10.77
CA SER A 99 -14.48 8.12 -11.37
C SER A 99 -14.59 9.61 -11.69
N ALA A 100 -14.16 10.50 -10.78
CA ALA A 100 -14.26 11.94 -10.97
C ALA A 100 -13.47 12.44 -12.20
N LEU A 101 -12.35 11.79 -12.49
CA LEU A 101 -11.48 12.08 -13.63
C LEU A 101 -11.92 11.38 -14.94
N GLY A 102 -13.02 10.63 -14.93
CA GLY A 102 -13.56 9.95 -16.11
C GLY A 102 -12.93 8.58 -16.41
N PHE A 103 -12.22 7.98 -15.47
CA PHE A 103 -11.70 6.60 -15.56
C PHE A 103 -12.68 5.59 -14.94
N ASP A 104 -13.96 5.72 -15.25
CA ASP A 104 -15.04 4.96 -14.61
C ASP A 104 -14.90 3.45 -14.75
N ASP A 105 -14.34 2.96 -15.86
CA ASP A 105 -14.10 1.53 -16.08
C ASP A 105 -13.08 0.93 -15.10
N TYR A 106 -12.25 1.76 -14.47
CA TYR A 106 -11.23 1.34 -13.51
C TYR A 106 -11.70 1.43 -12.05
N ALA A 107 -12.71 2.24 -11.73
CA ALA A 107 -13.15 2.43 -10.35
C ALA A 107 -13.78 1.15 -9.72
N PRO A 108 -14.69 0.41 -10.39
CA PRO A 108 -15.22 -0.84 -9.86
C PRO A 108 -14.18 -1.93 -9.55
N PRO A 109 -13.23 -2.28 -10.45
CA PRO A 109 -12.23 -3.28 -10.14
C PRO A 109 -11.30 -2.84 -8.99
N LEU A 110 -10.97 -1.54 -8.90
CA LEU A 110 -10.18 -1.02 -7.78
C LEU A 110 -10.91 -1.13 -6.44
N LYS A 111 -12.22 -0.83 -6.38
CA LYS A 111 -13.02 -1.03 -5.16
C LYS A 111 -13.04 -2.48 -4.71
N ARG A 112 -13.26 -3.42 -5.64
CA ARG A 112 -13.22 -4.85 -5.33
C ARG A 112 -11.85 -5.28 -4.81
N TYR A 113 -10.77 -4.74 -5.37
CA TYR A 113 -9.42 -5.00 -4.86
C TYR A 113 -9.24 -4.44 -3.45
N LEU A 114 -9.71 -3.22 -3.18
CA LEU A 114 -9.63 -2.58 -1.87
C LEU A 114 -10.39 -3.37 -0.79
N GLU A 115 -11.57 -3.88 -1.11
CA GLU A 115 -12.36 -4.75 -0.22
C GLU A 115 -11.58 -6.01 0.15
N ARG A 116 -11.07 -6.73 -0.85
CA ARG A 116 -10.25 -7.93 -0.63
C ARG A 116 -8.98 -7.62 0.17
N TYR A 117 -8.33 -6.49 -0.10
CA TYR A 117 -7.14 -6.08 0.65
C TYR A 117 -7.47 -5.88 2.14
N ARG A 118 -8.61 -5.26 2.47
CA ARG A 118 -9.07 -5.09 3.86
C ARG A 118 -9.34 -6.43 4.54
N GLU A 119 -9.96 -7.39 3.86
CA GLU A 119 -10.19 -8.74 4.38
C GLU A 119 -8.88 -9.43 4.75
N ILE A 120 -7.90 -9.43 3.84
CA ILE A 120 -6.59 -10.06 4.05
C ILE A 120 -5.84 -9.41 5.22
N GLU A 121 -5.90 -8.09 5.35
CA GLU A 121 -5.27 -7.37 6.46
C GLU A 121 -5.90 -7.73 7.82
N VAL A 122 -7.22 -7.92 7.86
CA VAL A 122 -7.93 -8.39 9.06
C VAL A 122 -7.51 -9.81 9.42
N ASP A 123 -7.45 -10.73 8.45
CA ASP A 123 -7.01 -12.10 8.67
C ASP A 123 -5.57 -12.17 9.18
N ARG A 124 -4.68 -11.35 8.60
CA ARG A 124 -3.28 -11.25 9.06
C ARG A 124 -3.18 -10.72 10.49
N ALA A 125 -3.99 -9.71 10.85
CA ALA A 125 -4.03 -9.20 12.22
C ALA A 125 -4.55 -10.25 13.21
N ASN A 126 -5.52 -11.07 12.80
CA ASN A 126 -6.05 -12.16 13.61
C ASN A 126 -5.04 -13.30 13.79
N GLN A 127 -4.29 -13.67 12.75
CA GLN A 127 -3.20 -14.65 12.84
C GLN A 127 -2.09 -14.18 13.79
N ASN A 128 -1.67 -12.92 13.69
CA ASN A 128 -0.66 -12.37 14.61
C ASN A 128 -1.14 -12.34 16.07
N ARG A 129 -2.44 -12.13 16.31
CA ARG A 129 -3.02 -12.24 17.66
C ARG A 129 -3.03 -13.66 18.18
N ALA A 130 -3.41 -14.64 17.34
CA ALA A 130 -3.40 -16.05 17.72
C ALA A 130 -2.00 -16.56 18.07
N VAL A 131 -0.96 -16.08 17.36
CA VAL A 131 0.45 -16.38 17.67
C VAL A 131 0.87 -15.76 19.00
N ASN A 132 0.46 -14.52 19.29
CA ASN A 132 0.83 -13.84 20.53
C ASN A 132 0.07 -14.34 21.77
N THR A 133 -1.08 -15.00 21.62
CA THR A 133 -1.81 -15.65 22.73
C THR A 133 -1.44 -17.12 22.93
N GLY A 134 -0.59 -17.70 22.09
CA GLY A 134 -0.21 -19.12 22.15
C GLY A 134 0.83 -19.50 23.20
N ASP A 135 1.22 -18.59 24.10
CA ASP A 135 2.28 -18.82 25.10
C ASP A 135 1.77 -18.79 26.56
N MET A 136 0.48 -19.09 26.78
CA MET A 136 -0.08 -19.29 28.12
C MET A 136 -1.19 -20.35 28.16
N ASP A 137 -0.91 -21.62 27.84
CA ASP A 137 -1.87 -22.71 28.12
C ASP A 137 -1.23 -24.03 28.61
N ASP A 138 0.04 -24.04 29.04
CA ASP A 138 0.70 -25.27 29.54
C ASP A 138 0.42 -25.60 31.02
N GLU A 139 -0.18 -24.67 31.79
CA GLU A 139 -0.46 -24.89 33.22
C GLU A 139 -1.77 -25.66 33.47
N ASN A 140 -2.76 -25.57 32.57
CA ASN A 140 -4.07 -26.20 32.78
C ASN A 140 -4.11 -27.70 32.40
N LEU A 141 -3.16 -28.17 31.56
CA LEU A 141 -3.04 -29.58 31.18
C LEU A 141 -2.44 -30.45 32.30
N LEU A 142 -1.55 -29.88 33.13
CA LEU A 142 -0.90 -30.61 34.22
C LEU A 142 -1.84 -30.83 35.42
N PHE A 143 -2.77 -29.91 35.67
CA PHE A 143 -3.80 -30.10 36.69
C PHE A 143 -4.82 -31.17 36.29
N HIS A 144 -5.29 -31.17 35.05
CA HIS A 144 -6.28 -32.17 34.57
C HIS A 144 -5.73 -33.60 34.51
N THR A 145 -4.43 -33.77 34.25
CA THR A 145 -3.78 -35.10 34.23
C THR A 145 -3.53 -35.65 35.63
N LYS A 146 -3.13 -34.81 36.59
CA LYS A 146 -2.96 -35.23 37.99
C LYS A 146 -4.29 -35.59 38.67
N SER A 147 -5.38 -34.90 38.36
CA SER A 147 -6.71 -35.18 38.95
C SER A 147 -7.36 -36.47 38.43
N LYS A 148 -6.92 -37.01 37.29
CA LYS A 148 -7.47 -38.25 36.73
C LYS A 148 -6.77 -39.49 37.27
N GLN A 149 -5.52 -39.37 37.75
CA GLN A 149 -4.73 -40.49 38.25
C GLN A 149 -4.95 -40.81 39.75
N GLN A 150 -5.66 -39.95 40.49
CA GLN A 150 -5.98 -40.17 41.91
C GLN A 150 -7.36 -40.78 42.18
N ARG A 151 -8.20 -41.01 41.15
CA ARG A 151 -9.53 -41.60 41.32
C ARG A 151 -9.63 -43.10 41.05
N ASP A 152 -8.61 -43.72 40.46
CA ASP A 152 -8.61 -45.15 40.10
C ASP A 152 -7.74 -46.04 41.03
N SER A 153 -7.30 -45.52 42.19
CA SER A 153 -6.42 -46.25 43.13
C SER A 153 -7.00 -46.42 44.54
N GLY A 154 -8.33 -46.29 44.71
CA GLY A 154 -9.01 -46.45 46.00
C GLY A 154 -10.24 -47.31 45.89
#